data_AF-A0A6P2BTY1-F1
#
_entry.id   AF-A0A6P2BTY1-F1
#
_cell.length_a   1.000
_cell.length_b   1.000
_cell.length_c   1.000
_cell.angle_alpha   90.00
_cell.angle_beta   90.00
_cell.angle_gamma   90.00
#
_symmetry.space_group_name_H-M   'P 1'
#
loop_
_entity.id
_entity.type
_entity.pdbx_description
1 polymer ?
#
loop_
_entity_poly.entity_id
_entity_poly.type
_entity_poly.pdbx_seq_one_letter_code
_entity_poly.pdbx_strand_id
1 'polypeptide(L)'
;MNRANSHRARDPQPDAVWLTAALREQAHKHEPDSGRISARFEHLIADERRLGGPRRAEPHRTEPRRSAGPARLRLIGVPLGLLVLASATVAVAASLGLGNTPAAHPSSTVAASQGGPGSTAVTSGPGPLSASSAALPTATTPIATAPPATTQPVATPVPSATGPAGPLTAAGTVDPYSSQYWAQEDLTVTTTHTIRELDVTVAVSGGQSVRSTGMWTTLLPPEVETTVRSEPDGLVYEITLKPGQTLQPTAYRFGFQFNRPSAGHEFTLDTYRVTAVTTDGASESASGAF
;
A
#
# COMPACT_ATOMS: atom_id res chain seq x y z
N MET A 1 38.95 -50.20 -31.93
CA MET A 1 38.98 -48.72 -31.76
C MET A 1 38.06 -48.35 -30.60
N ASN A 2 38.60 -47.70 -29.56
CA ASN A 2 37.90 -47.27 -28.34
C ASN A 2 38.16 -45.76 -28.16
N ARG A 3 37.11 -44.94 -28.02
CA ARG A 3 37.02 -43.53 -27.51
C ARG A 3 35.78 -42.88 -28.13
N ALA A 4 34.97 -42.05 -27.49
CA ALA A 4 34.85 -41.61 -26.10
C ALA A 4 33.44 -40.96 -26.00
N ASN A 5 32.60 -41.44 -25.08
CA ASN A 5 31.34 -40.78 -24.77
C ASN A 5 31.66 -39.63 -23.80
N SER A 6 31.61 -38.39 -24.28
CA SER A 6 31.81 -37.21 -23.45
C SER A 6 30.56 -36.97 -22.61
N HIS A 7 30.63 -37.32 -21.33
CA HIS A 7 29.63 -36.94 -20.34
C HIS A 7 29.58 -35.41 -20.23
N ARG A 8 28.50 -34.81 -20.74
CA ARG A 8 28.13 -33.43 -20.44
C ARG A 8 27.76 -33.38 -18.96
N ALA A 9 28.63 -32.82 -18.13
CA ALA A 9 28.34 -32.54 -16.74
C ALA A 9 27.08 -31.65 -16.67
N ARG A 10 26.07 -32.10 -15.92
CA ARG A 10 24.95 -31.23 -15.53
C ARG A 10 25.48 -30.26 -14.49
N ASP A 11 25.35 -28.96 -14.74
CA ASP A 11 25.47 -27.97 -13.67
C ASP A 11 24.43 -28.30 -12.58
N PRO A 12 24.82 -28.39 -11.31
CA PRO A 12 23.88 -28.56 -10.22
C PRO A 12 23.03 -27.29 -10.11
N GLN A 13 21.71 -27.43 -10.25
CA GLN A 13 20.76 -26.37 -9.94
C GLN A 13 20.90 -26.01 -8.46
N PRO A 14 21.05 -24.71 -8.12
CA PRO A 14 21.16 -24.30 -6.73
C PRO A 14 19.86 -24.61 -5.97
N ASP A 15 19.98 -25.33 -4.85
CA ASP A 15 18.86 -25.61 -3.96
C ASP A 15 18.54 -24.40 -3.06
N ALA A 16 17.33 -24.36 -2.49
CA ALA A 16 16.88 -23.26 -1.64
C ALA A 16 17.79 -23.02 -0.42
N VAL A 17 18.45 -24.09 0.04
CA VAL A 17 19.43 -24.04 1.15
C VAL A 17 20.68 -23.27 0.72
N TRP A 18 21.21 -23.53 -0.48
CA TRP A 18 22.31 -22.76 -1.04
C TRP A 18 21.96 -21.28 -1.21
N LEU A 19 20.77 -20.95 -1.73
CA LEU A 19 20.38 -19.55 -1.95
C LEU A 19 20.29 -18.80 -0.63
N THR A 20 19.75 -19.44 0.41
CA THR A 20 19.66 -18.86 1.74
C THR A 20 21.05 -18.63 2.35
N ALA A 21 21.98 -19.58 2.17
CA ALA A 21 23.36 -19.42 2.63
C ALA A 21 24.10 -18.31 1.87
N ALA A 22 23.96 -18.26 0.55
CA ALA A 22 24.55 -17.23 -0.30
C ALA A 22 24.00 -15.84 0.04
N LEU A 23 22.69 -15.70 0.23
CA LEU A 23 22.07 -14.43 0.66
C LEU A 23 22.57 -14.01 2.04
N ARG A 24 22.71 -14.95 2.99
CA ARG A 24 23.25 -14.66 4.33
C ARG A 24 24.71 -14.22 4.28
N GLU A 25 25.53 -14.87 3.45
CA GLU A 25 26.93 -14.47 3.25
C GLU A 25 27.05 -13.09 2.60
N GLN A 26 26.22 -12.78 1.60
CA GLN A 26 26.17 -11.45 0.99
C GLN A 26 25.66 -10.38 1.96
N ALA A 27 24.70 -10.71 2.82
CA ALA A 27 24.22 -9.81 3.87
C ALA A 27 25.31 -9.50 4.91
N HIS A 28 26.20 -10.44 5.24
CA HIS A 28 27.34 -10.15 6.11
C HIS A 28 28.41 -9.25 5.47
N LYS A 29 28.49 -9.22 4.13
CA LYS A 29 29.40 -8.32 3.40
C LYS A 29 28.85 -6.90 3.27
N HIS A 30 27.55 -6.71 3.45
CA HIS A 30 26.88 -5.42 3.32
C HIS A 30 26.29 -4.96 4.64
N GLU A 31 26.94 -3.98 5.27
CA GLU A 31 26.37 -3.26 6.40
C GLU A 31 25.43 -2.15 5.89
N PRO A 32 24.18 -2.06 6.37
CA PRO A 32 23.29 -0.96 6.02
C PRO A 32 23.88 0.39 6.47
N ASP A 33 23.87 1.38 5.58
CA ASP A 33 24.24 2.76 5.91
C ASP A 33 23.18 3.39 6.83
N SER A 34 23.31 3.06 8.11
CA SER A 34 22.39 3.44 9.18
C SER A 34 22.36 4.95 9.36
N GLY A 35 23.46 5.65 9.04
CA GLY A 35 23.53 7.11 9.06
C GLY A 35 22.64 7.73 7.99
N ARG A 36 22.69 7.21 6.77
CA ARG A 36 21.82 7.68 5.67
C ARG A 36 20.35 7.34 5.90
N ILE A 37 20.05 6.18 6.46
CA ILE A 37 18.67 5.78 6.80
C ILE A 37 18.10 6.71 7.89
N SER A 38 18.89 6.97 8.94
CA SER A 38 18.48 7.87 10.03
C SER A 38 18.30 9.31 9.54
N ALA A 39 19.22 9.83 8.73
CA ALA A 39 19.12 11.16 8.16
C ALA A 39 17.87 11.34 7.27
N ARG A 40 17.50 10.30 6.50
CA ARG A 40 16.25 10.31 5.73
C ARG A 40 15.02 10.32 6.64
N PHE A 41 15.04 9.53 7.70
CA PHE A 41 13.94 9.47 8.67
C PHE A 41 13.75 10.81 9.40
N GLU A 42 14.84 11.42 9.85
CA GLU A 42 14.82 12.76 10.44
C GLU A 42 14.29 13.82 9.47
N HIS A 43 14.67 13.74 8.19
CA HIS A 43 14.16 14.66 7.16
C HIS A 43 12.66 14.49 6.94
N LEU A 44 12.15 13.25 6.90
CA LEU A 44 10.71 13.00 6.76
C LEU A 44 9.91 13.53 7.95
N ILE A 45 10.38 13.29 9.18
CA ILE A 45 9.75 13.85 10.40
C ILE A 45 9.84 15.38 10.42
N ALA A 46 10.93 15.96 9.92
CA ALA A 46 11.08 17.40 9.82
C ALA A 46 10.12 18.00 8.77
N ASP A 47 9.92 17.34 7.64
CA ASP A 47 8.97 17.76 6.60
C ASP A 47 7.51 17.64 7.06
N GLU A 48 7.14 16.56 7.73
CA GLU A 48 5.80 16.42 8.32
C GLU A 48 5.50 17.54 9.34
N ARG A 49 6.49 17.90 10.18
CA ARG A 49 6.37 19.02 11.11
C ARG A 49 6.30 20.39 10.41
N ARG A 50 6.88 20.54 9.22
CA ARG A 50 6.76 21.75 8.39
C ARG A 50 5.42 21.83 7.67
N LEU A 51 4.85 20.70 7.27
CA LEU A 51 3.55 20.61 6.61
C LEU A 51 2.37 20.72 7.59
N GLY A 52 2.58 20.37 8.86
CA GLY A 52 1.58 20.50 9.95
C GLY A 52 1.59 21.82 10.73
N GLY A 53 2.50 22.75 10.43
CA GLY A 53 2.53 24.06 11.07
C GLY A 53 1.53 25.04 10.43
N PRO A 54 0.85 25.92 11.19
CA PRO A 54 0.01 26.95 10.60
C PRO A 54 0.88 27.77 9.65
N ARG A 55 0.50 27.83 8.36
CA ARG A 55 1.14 28.70 7.38
C ARG A 55 1.07 30.14 7.88
N ARG A 56 2.14 30.56 8.53
CA ARG A 56 2.44 31.96 8.81
C ARG A 56 2.60 32.60 7.45
N ALA A 57 1.59 33.35 7.02
CA ALA A 57 1.66 34.17 5.83
C ALA A 57 2.94 35.01 5.88
N GLU A 58 3.87 34.76 4.97
CA GLU A 58 4.99 35.68 4.74
C GLU A 58 4.41 37.00 4.21
N PRO A 59 4.79 38.15 4.79
CA PRO A 59 4.39 39.43 4.25
C PRO A 59 5.21 39.70 2.98
N HIS A 60 4.54 39.70 1.83
CA HIS A 60 5.09 40.23 0.60
C HIS A 60 5.52 41.70 0.82
N ARG A 61 6.82 41.93 0.63
CA ARG A 61 7.47 43.24 0.61
C ARG A 61 6.76 44.13 -0.42
N THR A 62 5.92 45.03 0.07
CA THR A 62 5.19 46.02 -0.73
C THR A 62 5.97 47.34 -0.70
N GLU A 63 6.27 47.88 -1.89
CA GLU A 63 6.88 49.20 -2.04
C GLU A 63 5.96 50.34 -1.57
N PRO A 64 6.50 51.49 -1.14
CA PRO A 64 5.70 52.56 -0.56
C PRO A 64 5.13 53.48 -1.66
N ARG A 65 3.81 53.50 -1.82
CA ARG A 65 3.12 54.60 -2.52
C ARG A 65 2.20 55.33 -1.55
N ARG A 66 2.59 56.57 -1.27
CA ARG A 66 1.84 57.56 -0.48
C ARG A 66 0.43 57.75 -1.07
N SER A 67 -0.60 57.65 -0.24
CA SER A 67 -1.72 58.59 -0.26
C SER A 67 -2.53 58.50 1.04
N ALA A 68 -2.96 59.67 1.50
CA ALA A 68 -3.62 59.91 2.78
C ALA A 68 -5.14 59.66 2.71
N GLY A 69 -5.76 59.28 3.83
CA GLY A 69 -7.21 59.31 4.02
C GLY A 69 -7.67 58.58 5.29
N PRO A 70 -8.59 59.15 6.11
CA PRO A 70 -8.68 58.83 7.53
C PRO A 70 -9.55 57.62 7.90
N ALA A 71 -9.18 57.07 9.06
CA ALA A 71 -9.72 55.93 9.78
C ALA A 71 -11.23 55.95 10.04
N ARG A 72 -11.85 54.75 10.12
CA ARG A 72 -12.72 54.37 11.25
C ARG A 72 -12.60 52.89 11.59
N LEU A 73 -12.27 52.68 12.86
CA LEU A 73 -12.22 51.44 13.64
C LEU A 73 -13.64 50.90 13.90
N ARG A 74 -13.88 49.59 13.71
CA ARG A 74 -14.86 48.83 14.51
C ARG A 74 -14.39 47.40 14.76
N LEU A 75 -14.40 47.06 16.05
CA LEU A 75 -13.94 45.86 16.72
C LEU A 75 -15.15 44.95 16.97
N ILE A 76 -15.14 43.71 16.48
CA ILE A 76 -16.03 42.60 16.88
C ILE A 76 -15.18 41.34 16.64
N GLY A 77 -14.78 40.49 17.59
CA GLY A 77 -15.39 40.13 18.87
C GLY A 77 -16.08 38.77 18.75
N VAL A 78 -15.33 37.67 18.60
CA VAL A 78 -15.88 36.29 18.65
C VAL A 78 -14.88 35.37 19.39
N PRO A 79 -15.27 34.74 20.53
CA PRO A 79 -14.50 33.69 21.15
C PRO A 79 -14.94 32.32 20.60
N LEU A 80 -14.06 31.60 19.91
CA LEU A 80 -14.21 30.15 19.75
C LEU A 80 -13.30 29.45 20.74
N GLY A 81 -13.92 28.84 21.75
CA GLY A 81 -13.27 27.88 22.63
C GLY A 81 -12.86 26.65 21.83
N LEU A 82 -11.60 26.23 22.00
CA LEU A 82 -11.11 24.97 21.47
C LEU A 82 -10.81 24.03 22.64
N LEU A 83 -11.52 22.90 22.59
CA LEU A 83 -11.42 21.71 23.39
C LEU A 83 -10.00 21.12 23.29
N VAL A 84 -9.34 20.92 24.44
CA VAL A 84 -8.08 20.19 24.56
C VAL A 84 -8.39 18.69 24.46
N LEU A 85 -7.99 18.02 23.38
CA LEU A 85 -7.92 16.56 23.34
C LEU A 85 -6.55 16.12 23.84
N ALA A 86 -6.56 15.43 24.98
CA ALA A 86 -5.40 14.77 25.57
C ALA A 86 -4.98 13.56 24.72
N SER A 87 -3.76 13.60 24.19
CA SER A 87 -3.10 12.42 23.62
C SER A 87 -2.53 11.56 24.75
N ALA A 88 -3.18 10.42 25.03
CA ALA A 88 -2.65 9.40 25.91
C ALA A 88 -1.60 8.56 25.16
N THR A 89 -0.33 8.68 25.56
CA THR A 89 0.75 7.78 25.15
C THR A 89 0.72 6.54 26.04
N VAL A 90 0.45 5.37 25.47
CA VAL A 90 0.70 4.08 26.15
C VAL A 90 2.12 3.64 25.82
N ALA A 91 2.98 3.63 26.83
CA ALA A 91 4.30 3.01 26.79
C ALA A 91 4.17 1.54 27.22
N VAL A 92 4.60 0.60 26.38
CA VAL A 92 4.78 -0.80 26.79
C VAL A 92 6.22 -0.99 27.20
N ALA A 93 6.42 -1.12 28.51
CA ALA A 93 7.66 -1.61 29.12
C ALA A 93 7.59 -3.13 29.19
N ALA A 94 8.59 -3.83 28.61
CA ALA A 94 8.83 -5.24 28.88
C ALA A 94 10.07 -5.35 29.78
N SER A 95 9.83 -5.71 31.04
CA SER A 95 10.87 -6.15 31.98
C SER A 95 10.65 -7.64 32.24
N LEU A 96 11.68 -8.47 32.07
CA LEU A 96 11.94 -9.66 32.89
C LEU A 96 13.37 -10.17 32.57
N GLY A 97 14.28 -10.04 33.55
CA GLY A 97 15.45 -10.91 33.70
C GLY A 97 15.02 -12.28 34.28
N LEU A 98 15.87 -13.22 34.69
CA LEU A 98 17.30 -13.35 34.88
C LEU A 98 17.67 -14.82 34.58
N GLY A 99 18.93 -15.09 34.25
CA GLY A 99 19.49 -16.45 34.27
C GLY A 99 21.00 -16.43 34.00
N ASN A 100 21.78 -16.73 35.04
CA ASN A 100 23.21 -16.50 35.21
C ASN A 100 24.18 -17.27 34.27
N THR A 101 25.32 -16.62 34.00
CA THR A 101 26.63 -17.09 33.46
C THR A 101 27.34 -18.15 34.36
N PRO A 102 28.57 -18.69 34.11
CA PRO A 102 29.56 -18.50 33.01
C PRO A 102 30.31 -19.78 32.50
N ALA A 103 31.15 -19.59 31.47
CA ALA A 103 32.45 -20.23 31.19
C ALA A 103 32.55 -21.75 30.88
N ALA A 104 33.09 -22.08 29.69
CA ALA A 104 34.33 -22.85 29.52
C ALA A 104 34.67 -23.03 28.03
N HIS A 105 35.87 -22.61 27.63
CA HIS A 105 36.55 -23.07 26.41
C HIS A 105 36.90 -24.56 26.54
N PRO A 106 37.08 -25.27 25.41
CA PRO A 106 38.47 -25.67 25.14
C PRO A 106 38.95 -25.44 23.70
N SER A 107 40.24 -25.13 23.67
CA SER A 107 41.20 -24.89 22.61
C SER A 107 41.25 -25.92 21.47
N SER A 108 41.69 -25.48 20.28
CA SER A 108 42.83 -26.07 19.53
C SER A 108 43.23 -25.21 18.30
N THR A 109 44.24 -24.36 18.49
CA THR A 109 45.59 -24.45 17.89
C THR A 109 45.79 -24.86 16.41
N VAL A 110 46.41 -23.93 15.65
CA VAL A 110 47.40 -24.08 14.53
C VAL A 110 46.78 -24.48 13.16
N ALA A 111 47.09 -23.88 12.00
CA ALA A 111 48.36 -23.35 11.50
C ALA A 111 48.18 -22.22 10.47
N ALA A 112 49.20 -21.36 10.39
CA ALA A 112 49.43 -20.44 9.28
C ALA A 112 49.84 -21.19 8.00
N SER A 113 49.46 -20.65 6.84
CA SER A 113 50.22 -20.82 5.60
C SER A 113 50.12 -19.54 4.78
N GLN A 114 51.29 -18.95 4.55
CA GLN A 114 51.55 -17.80 3.71
C GLN A 114 51.53 -18.20 2.23
N GLY A 115 51.16 -17.25 1.36
CA GLY A 115 51.45 -17.30 -0.08
C GLY A 115 50.77 -16.18 -0.87
N GLY A 116 51.47 -15.07 -1.13
CA GLY A 116 51.19 -14.18 -2.27
C GLY A 116 51.74 -14.76 -3.59
N PRO A 117 51.74 -14.07 -4.75
CA PRO A 117 51.57 -12.63 -4.99
C PRO A 117 50.52 -12.27 -6.08
N GLY A 118 50.39 -10.97 -6.40
CA GLY A 118 49.24 -10.37 -7.10
C GLY A 118 49.30 -10.15 -8.62
N SER A 119 48.53 -9.14 -9.06
CA SER A 119 48.24 -8.59 -10.41
C SER A 119 46.74 -8.70 -10.72
N THR A 120 46.01 -7.76 -11.29
CA THR A 120 46.27 -6.44 -11.90
C THR A 120 44.90 -5.76 -12.04
N ALA A 121 44.87 -4.44 -11.90
CA ALA A 121 43.69 -3.61 -12.13
C ALA A 121 43.24 -3.64 -13.60
N VAL A 122 41.93 -3.73 -13.85
CA VAL A 122 41.31 -3.22 -15.09
C VAL A 122 40.01 -2.50 -14.77
N THR A 123 40.08 -1.17 -14.91
CA THR A 123 38.96 -0.24 -14.98
C THR A 123 38.30 -0.37 -16.35
N SER A 124 36.98 -0.48 -16.42
CA SER A 124 36.19 -0.16 -17.62
C SER A 124 34.76 0.20 -17.20
N GLY A 125 34.47 1.49 -17.21
CA GLY A 125 33.10 2.01 -17.07
C GLY A 125 32.35 1.95 -18.41
N PRO A 126 31.01 1.88 -18.40
CA PRO A 126 30.23 2.07 -19.61
C PRO A 126 29.83 3.55 -19.75
N GLY A 127 30.23 4.15 -20.87
CA GLY A 127 29.72 5.45 -21.34
C GLY A 127 28.34 5.35 -21.98
N PRO A 128 27.57 6.44 -22.04
CA PRO A 128 26.22 6.47 -22.61
C PRO A 128 26.25 6.64 -24.14
N LEU A 129 25.40 5.89 -24.86
CA LEU A 129 25.20 6.04 -26.30
C LEU A 129 23.99 6.94 -26.60
N SER A 130 24.34 8.08 -27.18
CA SER A 130 23.64 9.03 -28.06
C SER A 130 22.14 8.83 -28.35
N ALA A 131 21.38 9.87 -27.99
CA ALA A 131 20.12 10.24 -28.61
C ALA A 131 20.35 10.77 -30.04
N SER A 132 19.50 10.37 -30.99
CA SER A 132 19.43 10.96 -32.33
C SER A 132 18.06 11.58 -32.56
N SER A 133 18.05 12.86 -32.91
CA SER A 133 16.89 13.69 -33.23
C SER A 133 16.64 13.71 -34.74
N ALA A 134 15.37 13.61 -35.16
CA ALA A 134 14.84 14.14 -36.43
C ALA A 134 13.29 14.09 -36.33
N ALA A 135 12.56 15.20 -36.16
CA ALA A 135 12.17 16.27 -37.07
C ALA A 135 10.70 16.11 -37.56
N LEU A 136 9.92 17.19 -37.39
CA LEU A 136 8.50 17.40 -37.71
C LEU A 136 8.17 17.30 -39.22
N PRO A 137 6.88 17.11 -39.56
CA PRO A 137 6.21 18.11 -40.38
C PRO A 137 4.83 18.57 -39.88
N THR A 138 4.45 19.78 -40.28
CA THR A 138 3.29 20.58 -39.87
C THR A 138 2.13 20.52 -40.89
N ALA A 139 0.90 20.77 -40.38
CA ALA A 139 -0.36 21.16 -41.03
C ALA A 139 -1.13 20.07 -41.80
N THR A 140 -2.45 19.86 -41.61
CA THR A 140 -3.54 20.83 -41.85
C THR A 140 -4.86 20.35 -41.21
N THR A 141 -5.65 21.28 -40.66
CA THR A 141 -7.01 21.12 -40.11
C THR A 141 -8.07 20.89 -41.20
N PRO A 142 -9.16 20.15 -40.90
CA PRO A 142 -10.48 20.62 -41.33
C PRO A 142 -11.56 20.60 -40.22
N ILE A 143 -12.60 21.35 -40.52
CA ILE A 143 -13.72 21.82 -39.70
C ILE A 143 -14.76 20.72 -39.38
N ALA A 144 -15.49 20.98 -38.29
CA ALA A 144 -16.54 20.21 -37.63
C ALA A 144 -17.69 19.65 -38.50
N THR A 145 -18.17 18.47 -38.09
CA THR A 145 -19.56 18.01 -38.26
C THR A 145 -19.94 17.06 -37.12
N ALA A 146 -21.10 17.27 -36.48
CA ALA A 146 -21.78 16.35 -35.56
C ALA A 146 -23.27 16.26 -36.00
N PRO A 147 -24.10 15.32 -35.51
CA PRO A 147 -23.89 13.93 -35.04
C PRO A 147 -24.84 12.94 -35.78
N PRO A 148 -24.93 11.66 -35.35
CA PRO A 148 -26.23 11.25 -34.80
C PRO A 148 -26.12 10.50 -33.46
N ALA A 149 -27.23 10.53 -32.74
CA ALA A 149 -27.43 9.96 -31.41
C ALA A 149 -27.28 8.43 -31.40
N THR A 150 -26.42 7.94 -30.50
CA THR A 150 -26.39 6.53 -30.12
C THR A 150 -26.85 6.42 -28.67
N THR A 151 -27.93 5.67 -28.50
CA THR A 151 -28.62 5.29 -27.27
C THR A 151 -27.70 5.02 -26.08
N GLN A 152 -27.89 5.80 -25.00
CA GLN A 152 -27.40 5.46 -23.66
C GLN A 152 -27.99 4.11 -23.23
N PRO A 153 -27.18 3.15 -22.76
CA PRO A 153 -27.71 2.09 -21.92
C PRO A 153 -28.17 2.72 -20.60
N VAL A 154 -29.39 2.35 -20.19
CA VAL A 154 -29.99 2.77 -18.92
C VAL A 154 -29.07 2.31 -17.79
N ALA A 155 -28.38 3.25 -17.15
CA ALA A 155 -27.75 2.99 -15.87
C ALA A 155 -28.87 2.75 -14.85
N THR A 156 -29.04 1.51 -14.42
CA THR A 156 -29.81 1.20 -13.22
C THR A 156 -29.20 1.98 -12.06
N PRO A 157 -29.97 2.83 -11.35
CA PRO A 157 -29.45 3.51 -10.17
C PRO A 157 -29.11 2.44 -9.12
N VAL A 158 -27.83 2.33 -8.78
CA VAL A 158 -27.40 1.64 -7.57
C VAL A 158 -28.03 2.41 -6.40
N PRO A 159 -28.78 1.74 -5.51
CA PRO A 159 -29.42 2.45 -4.40
C PRO A 159 -28.35 3.03 -3.49
N SER A 160 -28.13 4.34 -3.55
CA SER A 160 -27.49 5.07 -2.46
C SER A 160 -28.40 4.91 -1.25
N ALA A 161 -27.98 4.10 -0.28
CA ALA A 161 -28.72 3.83 0.94
C ALA A 161 -28.96 5.13 1.73
N THR A 162 -30.05 5.83 1.41
CA THR A 162 -30.52 7.03 2.12
C THR A 162 -31.69 6.62 3.03
N GLY A 163 -31.44 5.61 3.86
CA GLY A 163 -32.25 5.27 5.02
C GLY A 163 -31.41 5.47 6.29
N PRO A 164 -32.01 5.53 7.48
CA PRO A 164 -31.23 5.43 8.71
C PRO A 164 -30.32 4.20 8.62
N ALA A 165 -29.02 4.39 8.85
CA ALA A 165 -28.02 3.34 8.76
C ALA A 165 -28.48 2.14 9.61
N GLY A 166 -28.70 1.00 8.96
CA GLY A 166 -28.95 -0.25 9.65
C GLY A 166 -27.76 -0.66 10.53
N PRO A 167 -27.89 -1.72 11.33
CA PRO A 167 -26.82 -2.18 12.23
C PRO A 167 -25.56 -2.68 11.50
N LEU A 168 -25.60 -2.76 10.17
CA LEU A 168 -24.48 -2.99 9.26
C LEU A 168 -24.46 -1.89 8.19
N THR A 169 -23.30 -1.26 7.99
CA THR A 169 -23.02 -0.39 6.84
C THR A 169 -21.68 -0.75 6.22
N ALA A 170 -21.53 -0.49 4.93
CA ALA A 170 -20.28 -0.74 4.20
C ALA A 170 -20.04 0.37 3.18
N ALA A 171 -18.79 0.83 3.10
CA ALA A 171 -18.35 1.87 2.16
C ALA A 171 -17.03 1.46 1.50
N GLY A 172 -17.02 1.41 0.17
CA GLY A 172 -15.84 1.21 -0.65
C GLY A 172 -15.23 2.54 -1.09
N THR A 173 -13.91 2.59 -1.18
CA THR A 173 -13.15 3.70 -1.78
C THR A 173 -11.89 3.18 -2.46
N VAL A 174 -11.48 3.81 -3.56
CA VAL A 174 -10.14 3.59 -4.13
C VAL A 174 -9.07 4.26 -3.25
N ASP A 175 -8.00 3.52 -2.92
CA ASP A 175 -6.88 4.05 -2.14
C ASP A 175 -6.15 5.18 -2.93
N PRO A 176 -5.94 6.37 -2.34
CA PRO A 176 -5.37 7.52 -3.04
C PRO A 176 -3.89 7.36 -3.41
N TYR A 177 -3.20 6.36 -2.85
CA TYR A 177 -1.83 6.01 -3.19
C TYR A 177 -1.73 4.92 -4.27
N SER A 178 -2.87 4.52 -4.84
CA SER A 178 -2.91 3.77 -6.09
C SER A 178 -2.14 4.50 -7.20
N SER A 179 -1.51 3.74 -8.08
CA SER A 179 -0.68 4.24 -9.19
C SER A 179 -1.26 3.82 -10.54
N GLN A 180 -0.50 4.00 -11.63
CA GLN A 180 -0.86 3.49 -12.95
C GLN A 180 -0.56 1.99 -13.13
N TYR A 181 0.20 1.37 -12.23
CA TYR A 181 0.62 -0.05 -12.33
C TYR A 181 0.04 -0.94 -11.24
N TRP A 182 -0.49 -0.33 -10.18
CA TRP A 182 -0.97 -1.00 -8.98
C TRP A 182 -2.13 -0.19 -8.40
N ALA A 183 -3.10 -0.88 -7.82
CA ALA A 183 -4.20 -0.26 -7.10
C ALA A 183 -4.51 -1.01 -5.81
N GLN A 184 -5.12 -0.29 -4.89
CA GLN A 184 -5.83 -0.86 -3.77
C GLN A 184 -7.24 -0.28 -3.68
N GLU A 185 -8.18 -1.16 -3.37
CA GLU A 185 -9.53 -0.79 -2.99
C GLU A 185 -9.71 -1.03 -1.49
N ASP A 186 -10.22 -0.03 -0.79
CA ASP A 186 -10.46 -0.04 0.65
C ASP A 186 -11.95 -0.22 0.92
N LEU A 187 -12.32 -1.24 1.69
CA LEU A 187 -13.67 -1.43 2.20
C LEU A 187 -13.70 -1.22 3.70
N THR A 188 -14.58 -0.34 4.16
CA THR A 188 -14.89 -0.18 5.59
C THR A 188 -16.26 -0.75 5.88
N VAL A 189 -16.31 -1.77 6.74
CA VAL A 189 -17.54 -2.39 7.24
C VAL A 189 -17.77 -1.95 8.68
N THR A 190 -18.83 -1.21 8.94
CA THR A 190 -19.17 -0.75 10.30
C THR A 190 -20.37 -1.50 10.81
N THR A 191 -20.25 -2.02 12.04
CA THR A 191 -21.36 -2.67 12.74
C THR A 191 -21.61 -2.05 14.11
N THR A 192 -22.89 -1.97 14.49
CA THR A 192 -23.31 -1.45 15.80
C THR A 192 -23.73 -2.56 16.77
N HIS A 193 -23.75 -3.81 16.31
CA HIS A 193 -24.12 -4.99 17.09
C HIS A 193 -23.01 -6.04 17.00
N THR A 194 -22.98 -6.96 17.97
CA THR A 194 -22.05 -8.08 17.91
C THR A 194 -22.47 -9.02 16.77
N ILE A 195 -21.53 -9.34 15.89
CA ILE A 195 -21.73 -10.23 14.74
C ILE A 195 -21.18 -11.62 15.08
N ARG A 196 -21.91 -12.68 14.68
CA ARG A 196 -21.48 -14.08 14.80
C ARG A 196 -21.21 -14.78 13.46
N GLU A 197 -21.65 -14.18 12.34
CA GLU A 197 -21.33 -14.61 10.97
C GLU A 197 -21.09 -13.37 10.12
N LEU A 198 -20.01 -13.36 9.34
CA LEU A 198 -19.69 -12.29 8.40
C LEU A 198 -19.18 -12.93 7.11
N ASP A 199 -19.72 -12.49 5.98
CA ASP A 199 -19.22 -12.82 4.65
C ASP A 199 -19.03 -11.51 3.86
N VAL A 200 -17.82 -11.32 3.35
CA VAL A 200 -17.44 -10.21 2.48
C VAL A 200 -17.00 -10.79 1.15
N THR A 201 -17.64 -10.34 0.07
CA THR A 201 -17.26 -10.65 -1.30
C THR A 201 -16.92 -9.37 -2.03
N VAL A 202 -15.76 -9.32 -2.66
CA VAL A 202 -15.33 -8.21 -3.52
C VAL A 202 -14.96 -8.75 -4.89
N ALA A 203 -15.57 -8.17 -5.92
CA ALA A 203 -15.29 -8.48 -7.32
C ALA A 203 -14.58 -7.29 -7.97
N VAL A 204 -13.33 -7.52 -8.39
CA VAL A 204 -12.53 -6.56 -9.16
C VAL A 204 -12.62 -6.97 -10.62
N SER A 205 -13.13 -6.07 -11.45
CA SER A 205 -13.31 -6.25 -12.90
C SER A 205 -11.97 -6.23 -13.65
N GLY A 206 -11.99 -6.51 -14.95
CA GLY A 206 -10.79 -6.44 -15.81
C GLY A 206 -10.26 -7.80 -16.28
N GLY A 207 -11.01 -8.88 -16.04
CA GLY A 207 -10.72 -10.21 -16.58
C GLY A 207 -9.31 -10.69 -16.29
N GLN A 208 -8.65 -11.28 -17.29
CA GLN A 208 -7.29 -11.81 -17.14
C GLN A 208 -6.19 -10.74 -17.02
N SER A 209 -6.54 -9.45 -17.15
CA SER A 209 -5.55 -8.36 -17.07
C SER A 209 -5.27 -7.90 -15.63
N VAL A 210 -6.14 -8.27 -14.69
CA VAL A 210 -5.96 -8.04 -13.26
C VAL A 210 -5.49 -9.30 -12.54
N ARG A 211 -4.59 -9.13 -11.57
CA ARG A 211 -4.04 -10.17 -10.70
C ARG A 211 -3.90 -9.60 -9.30
N SER A 212 -4.24 -10.44 -8.32
CA SER A 212 -4.04 -10.09 -6.92
C SER A 212 -2.56 -9.88 -6.65
N THR A 213 -2.25 -8.81 -5.93
CA THR A 213 -0.92 -8.48 -5.41
C THR A 213 -0.87 -8.55 -3.90
N GLY A 214 -2.01 -8.79 -3.25
CA GLY A 214 -2.11 -8.91 -1.80
C GLY A 214 -3.47 -8.48 -1.28
N MET A 215 -3.62 -8.59 0.04
CA MET A 215 -4.68 -7.95 0.78
C MET A 215 -4.31 -7.84 2.26
N TRP A 216 -5.03 -6.98 2.98
CA TRP A 216 -4.95 -6.88 4.43
C TRP A 216 -6.34 -6.68 5.03
N THR A 217 -6.47 -6.98 6.33
CA THR A 217 -7.68 -6.70 7.10
C THR A 217 -7.32 -6.36 8.55
N THR A 218 -8.19 -5.61 9.23
CA THR A 218 -8.11 -5.41 10.68
C THR A 218 -8.54 -6.63 11.49
N LEU A 219 -9.19 -7.61 10.86
CA LEU A 219 -9.56 -8.87 11.51
C LEU A 219 -8.31 -9.72 11.78
N LEU A 220 -8.31 -10.44 12.90
CA LEU A 220 -7.16 -11.27 13.24
C LEU A 220 -7.16 -12.52 12.34
N PRO A 221 -5.99 -12.99 11.87
CA PRO A 221 -5.89 -14.22 11.07
C PRO A 221 -6.61 -15.46 11.62
N PRO A 222 -6.64 -15.75 12.95
CA PRO A 222 -7.43 -16.87 13.48
C PRO A 222 -8.95 -16.68 13.39
N GLU A 223 -9.44 -15.46 13.19
CA GLU A 223 -10.88 -15.16 13.17
C GLU A 223 -11.49 -15.41 11.79
N VAL A 224 -10.72 -15.28 10.71
CA VAL A 224 -11.24 -15.30 9.34
C VAL A 224 -10.60 -16.37 8.48
N GLU A 225 -11.37 -16.82 7.50
CA GLU A 225 -10.88 -17.49 6.31
C GLU A 225 -10.88 -16.49 5.16
N THR A 226 -9.89 -16.58 4.27
CA THR A 226 -9.76 -15.65 3.15
C THR A 226 -9.33 -16.40 1.91
N THR A 227 -10.09 -16.24 0.83
CA THR A 227 -9.83 -16.85 -0.47
C THR A 227 -9.77 -15.77 -1.53
N VAL A 228 -8.83 -15.90 -2.46
CA VAL A 228 -8.75 -15.05 -3.64
C VAL A 228 -8.74 -15.93 -4.87
N ARG A 229 -9.63 -15.65 -5.81
CA ARG A 229 -9.77 -16.41 -7.06
C ARG A 229 -9.61 -15.49 -8.26
N SER A 230 -8.97 -16.01 -9.31
CA SER A 230 -9.04 -15.41 -10.63
C SER A 230 -10.20 -16.06 -11.39
N GLU A 231 -11.09 -15.24 -11.90
CA GLU A 231 -12.26 -15.63 -12.70
C GLU A 231 -12.13 -15.03 -14.11
N PRO A 232 -12.93 -15.49 -15.09
CA PRO A 232 -12.90 -14.92 -16.44
C PRO A 232 -13.15 -13.41 -16.48
N ASP A 233 -13.96 -12.91 -15.54
CA ASP A 233 -14.37 -11.51 -15.45
C ASP A 233 -13.45 -10.65 -14.56
N GLY A 234 -12.54 -11.27 -13.80
CA GLY A 234 -11.53 -10.54 -12.99
C GLY A 234 -11.06 -11.30 -11.76
N LEU A 235 -11.02 -10.63 -10.60
CA LEU A 235 -10.67 -11.22 -9.31
C LEU A 235 -11.87 -11.24 -8.38
N VAL A 236 -12.01 -12.30 -7.60
CA VAL A 236 -12.96 -12.37 -6.50
C VAL A 236 -12.21 -12.63 -5.20
N TYR A 237 -12.38 -11.72 -4.24
CA TYR A 237 -11.93 -11.86 -2.88
C TYR A 237 -13.12 -12.27 -2.00
N GLU A 238 -12.94 -13.32 -1.21
CA GLU A 238 -13.93 -13.79 -0.25
C GLU A 238 -13.29 -13.83 1.12
N ILE A 239 -13.93 -13.20 2.10
CA ILE A 239 -13.53 -13.24 3.50
C ILE A 239 -14.74 -13.68 4.31
N THR A 240 -14.56 -14.75 5.08
CA THR A 240 -15.62 -15.33 5.92
C THR A 240 -15.14 -15.44 7.36
N LEU A 241 -15.97 -15.01 8.31
CA LEU A 241 -15.74 -15.23 9.73
C LEU A 241 -15.83 -16.73 10.06
N LYS A 242 -14.81 -17.26 10.73
CA LYS A 242 -14.76 -18.67 11.11
C LYS A 242 -15.85 -19.00 12.13
N PRO A 243 -16.44 -20.20 12.08
CA PRO A 243 -17.43 -20.63 13.05
C PRO A 243 -16.95 -20.49 14.50
N GLY A 244 -17.84 -20.02 15.38
CA GLY A 244 -17.55 -19.83 16.80
C GLY A 244 -16.82 -18.53 17.16
N GLN A 245 -16.42 -17.73 16.16
CA GLN A 245 -15.88 -16.40 16.37
C GLN A 245 -17.00 -15.35 16.48
N THR A 246 -16.70 -14.23 17.15
CA THR A 246 -17.61 -13.09 17.21
C THR A 246 -16.85 -11.79 17.00
N LEU A 247 -17.50 -10.85 16.33
CA LEU A 247 -16.97 -9.52 16.06
C LEU A 247 -17.73 -8.50 16.90
N GLN A 248 -16.99 -7.65 17.60
CA GLN A 248 -17.57 -6.61 18.44
C GLN A 248 -18.07 -5.43 17.60
N PRO A 249 -19.00 -4.61 18.13
CA PRO A 249 -19.41 -3.36 17.50
C PRO A 249 -18.23 -2.42 17.24
N THR A 250 -17.82 -2.29 15.98
CA THR A 250 -16.74 -1.39 15.54
C THR A 250 -16.72 -1.26 14.01
N ALA A 251 -15.76 -0.51 13.48
CA ALA A 251 -15.41 -0.49 12.08
C ALA A 251 -14.26 -1.46 11.78
N TYR A 252 -14.48 -2.35 10.81
CA TYR A 252 -13.50 -3.28 10.26
C TYR A 252 -13.07 -2.80 8.88
N ARG A 253 -11.78 -2.84 8.59
CA ARG A 253 -11.22 -2.39 7.31
C ARG A 253 -10.57 -3.53 6.56
N PHE A 254 -10.69 -3.48 5.25
CA PHE A 254 -10.12 -4.44 4.31
C PHE A 254 -9.47 -3.64 3.18
N GLY A 255 -8.29 -4.07 2.73
CA GLY A 255 -7.64 -3.53 1.55
C GLY A 255 -7.39 -4.66 0.54
N PHE A 256 -7.86 -4.48 -0.69
CA PHE A 256 -7.75 -5.43 -1.80
C PHE A 256 -6.77 -4.89 -2.83
N GLN A 257 -5.65 -5.58 -3.04
CA GLN A 257 -4.54 -5.04 -3.82
C GLN A 257 -4.37 -5.82 -5.11
N PHE A 258 -4.22 -5.13 -6.24
CA PHE A 258 -4.08 -5.75 -7.56
C PHE A 258 -3.21 -4.92 -8.51
N ASN A 259 -2.68 -5.54 -9.57
CA ASN A 259 -2.00 -4.80 -10.62
C ASN A 259 -3.03 -4.07 -11.51
N ARG A 260 -2.68 -2.89 -12.00
CA ARG A 260 -3.50 -2.17 -12.97
C ARG A 260 -3.07 -2.49 -14.40
N PRO A 261 -4.02 -2.75 -15.32
CA PRO A 261 -3.73 -2.87 -16.74
C PRO A 261 -3.20 -1.55 -17.32
N SER A 262 -2.35 -1.63 -18.35
CA SER A 262 -1.79 -0.46 -19.02
C SER A 262 -2.84 0.41 -19.71
N ALA A 263 -3.99 -0.18 -20.08
CA ALA A 263 -5.14 0.53 -20.63
C ALA A 263 -5.91 1.36 -19.58
N GLY A 264 -5.53 1.28 -18.30
CA GLY A 264 -6.27 1.84 -17.18
C GLY A 264 -7.13 0.78 -16.49
N HIS A 265 -7.90 1.23 -15.50
CA HIS A 265 -8.81 0.41 -14.71
C HIS A 265 -10.02 1.26 -14.32
N GLU A 266 -11.22 0.70 -14.48
CA GLU A 266 -12.50 1.38 -14.23
C GLU A 266 -13.09 0.91 -12.90
N PHE A 267 -12.67 1.55 -11.79
CA PHE A 267 -13.04 1.15 -10.43
C PHE A 267 -14.54 1.14 -10.14
N THR A 268 -15.35 1.93 -10.88
CA THR A 268 -16.81 1.94 -10.71
C THR A 268 -17.48 0.63 -11.14
N LEU A 269 -16.76 -0.25 -11.84
CA LEU A 269 -17.21 -1.61 -12.18
C LEU A 269 -16.84 -2.64 -11.09
N ASP A 270 -16.01 -2.27 -10.13
CA ASP A 270 -15.62 -3.12 -9.03
C ASP A 270 -16.67 -3.01 -7.93
N THR A 271 -17.08 -4.14 -7.37
CA THR A 271 -18.24 -4.21 -6.48
C THR A 271 -17.93 -4.97 -5.22
N TYR A 272 -18.66 -4.65 -4.16
CA TYR A 272 -18.63 -5.39 -2.91
C TYR A 272 -20.03 -5.77 -2.45
N ARG A 273 -20.09 -6.89 -1.73
CA ARG A 273 -21.24 -7.35 -0.98
C ARG A 273 -20.78 -7.82 0.40
N VAL A 274 -21.52 -7.41 1.42
CA VAL A 274 -21.30 -7.79 2.80
C VAL A 274 -22.60 -8.36 3.35
N THR A 275 -22.53 -9.54 3.95
CA THR A 275 -23.62 -10.09 4.77
C THR A 275 -23.13 -10.35 6.17
N ALA A 276 -23.99 -10.10 7.15
CA ALA A 276 -23.71 -10.38 8.54
C ALA A 276 -24.93 -10.99 9.23
N VAL A 277 -24.67 -11.82 10.25
CA VAL A 277 -25.68 -12.26 11.21
C VAL A 277 -25.26 -11.83 12.61
N THR A 278 -26.13 -11.10 13.28
CA THR A 278 -25.91 -10.62 14.64
C THR A 278 -26.13 -11.74 15.67
N THR A 279 -25.63 -11.56 16.89
CA THR A 279 -25.80 -12.55 17.97
C THR A 279 -27.25 -12.74 18.43
N ASP A 280 -28.12 -11.75 18.22
CA ASP A 280 -29.57 -11.83 18.43
C ASP A 280 -30.32 -12.42 17.22
N GLY A 281 -29.62 -12.76 16.14
CA GLY A 281 -30.15 -13.53 15.02
C GLY A 281 -30.67 -12.71 13.84
N ALA A 282 -30.49 -11.38 13.83
CA ALA A 282 -30.83 -10.57 12.68
C ALA A 282 -29.83 -10.78 11.53
N SER A 283 -30.33 -10.91 10.31
CA SER A 283 -29.52 -10.99 9.09
C SER A 283 -29.55 -9.65 8.36
N GLU A 284 -28.37 -9.16 8.01
CA GLU A 284 -28.16 -7.83 7.45
C GLU A 284 -27.26 -7.91 6.22
N SER A 285 -27.43 -6.97 5.29
CA SER A 285 -26.61 -6.91 4.09
C SER A 285 -26.35 -5.49 3.62
N ALA A 286 -25.14 -5.25 3.12
CA ALA A 286 -24.75 -4.01 2.48
C ALA A 286 -23.98 -4.30 1.19
N SER A 287 -24.11 -3.44 0.18
CA SER A 287 -23.42 -3.61 -1.11
C SER A 287 -23.18 -2.26 -1.77
N GLY A 288 -22.19 -2.21 -2.65
CA GLY A 288 -21.83 -1.00 -3.38
C GLY A 288 -20.72 -1.23 -4.38
N ALA A 289 -20.13 -0.12 -4.83
CA ALA A 289 -18.96 -0.06 -5.71
C ALA A 289 -17.87 0.83 -5.08
N PHE A 290 -16.66 0.82 -5.64
CA PHE A 290 -15.50 1.55 -5.12
C PHE A 290 -15.27 2.92 -5.79
#